data_AF-D5AV89-F1
#
_entry.id   AF-D5AV89-F1
#
_cell.length_a   1.000
_cell.length_b   1.000
_cell.length_c   1.000
_cell.angle_alpha   90.00
_cell.angle_beta   90.00
_cell.angle_gamma   90.00
#
_symmetry.space_group_name_H-M   'P 1'
#
loop_
_entity.id
_entity.type
_entity.pdbx_description
1 polymer ?
#
loop_
_entity_poly.entity_id
_entity_poly.type
_entity_poly.pdbx_seq_one_letter_code
_entity_poly.pdbx_strand_id
1 'polypeptide(L)'
;MTLAAFSLAVLALLLAPGPTNTLMAVAGASHGLARVLRLVPAELAGYLLTVVPLALAGAGLMARAPGAALLLKLAAALWVMVLAVRLWCSAAAGAEGFAIGAGRIFVTTALNPKALIFGLVLLPAPSPAEIAARLLVFCALVVAVALLWGGFGALSHARAGEARAGGLRRIASGWLALVSVSLLLGALRG
;
A
#
# COMPACT_ATOMS: atom_id res chain seq x y z
N MET A 1 19.50 -9.16 3.14
CA MET A 1 19.35 -7.69 3.01
C MET A 1 19.61 -7.07 4.37
N THR A 2 20.40 -5.99 4.45
CA THR A 2 20.65 -5.29 5.72
C THR A 2 19.39 -4.53 6.16
N LEU A 3 19.27 -4.23 7.47
CA LEU A 3 18.11 -3.49 7.99
C LEU A 3 17.99 -2.10 7.35
N ALA A 4 19.10 -1.40 7.10
CA ALA A 4 19.09 -0.10 6.42
C ALA A 4 18.55 -0.19 4.98
N ALA A 5 19.01 -1.17 4.20
CA ALA A 5 18.52 -1.38 2.83
C ALA A 5 17.02 -1.77 2.81
N PHE A 6 16.59 -2.59 3.77
CA PHE A 6 15.18 -2.89 3.99
C PHE A 6 14.36 -1.63 4.29
N SER A 7 14.80 -0.82 5.24
CA SER A 7 14.11 0.43 5.63
C SER A 7 13.95 1.38 4.45
N LEU A 8 15.00 1.55 3.64
CA LEU A 8 14.96 2.41 2.46
C LEU A 8 14.00 1.87 1.39
N ALA A 9 14.02 0.56 1.13
CA ALA A 9 13.11 -0.06 0.17
C ALA A 9 11.64 0.04 0.61
N VAL A 10 11.36 -0.20 1.90
CA VAL A 10 10.03 -0.03 2.49
C VAL A 10 9.59 1.42 2.42
N LEU A 11 10.44 2.36 2.82
CA LEU A 11 10.14 3.79 2.81
C LEU A 11 9.85 4.28 1.40
N ALA A 12 10.68 3.91 0.41
CA ALA A 12 10.46 4.28 -0.99
C ALA A 12 9.10 3.76 -1.50
N LEU A 13 8.77 2.50 -1.19
CA LEU A 13 7.50 1.92 -1.62
C LEU A 13 6.30 2.51 -0.86
N LEU A 14 6.42 2.77 0.44
CA LEU A 14 5.36 3.41 1.24
C LEU A 14 5.12 4.85 0.79
N LEU A 15 6.16 5.61 0.44
CA LEU A 15 6.02 6.98 -0.06
C LEU A 15 5.38 7.03 -1.44
N ALA A 16 5.53 5.98 -2.27
CA ALA A 16 4.89 5.92 -3.57
C ALA A 16 3.36 6.06 -3.44
N PRO A 17 2.70 6.92 -4.24
CA PRO A 17 1.27 7.14 -4.14
C PRO A 17 0.49 5.82 -4.30
N GLY A 18 -0.62 5.69 -3.59
CA GLY A 18 -1.49 4.53 -3.72
C GLY A 18 -2.77 4.67 -2.90
N PRO A 19 -3.67 3.68 -2.98
CA PRO A 19 -5.03 3.81 -2.46
C PRO A 19 -5.11 4.22 -0.98
N THR A 20 -4.36 3.56 -0.10
CA THR A 20 -4.31 3.90 1.34
C THR A 20 -3.76 5.31 1.58
N ASN A 21 -2.62 5.66 0.97
CA ASN A 21 -1.98 6.97 1.13
C ASN A 21 -2.91 8.11 0.68
N THR A 22 -3.62 7.92 -0.43
CA THR A 22 -4.61 8.88 -0.91
C THR A 22 -5.78 9.02 0.08
N LEU A 23 -6.27 7.93 0.67
CA LEU A 23 -7.31 8.01 1.69
C LEU A 23 -6.82 8.71 2.97
N MET A 24 -5.58 8.48 3.40
CA MET A 24 -4.98 9.18 4.55
C MET A 24 -4.82 10.67 4.28
N ALA A 25 -4.38 11.04 3.08
CA ALA A 25 -4.34 12.43 2.65
C ALA A 25 -5.73 13.07 2.64
N VAL A 26 -6.74 12.42 2.07
CA VAL A 26 -8.12 12.96 2.07
C VAL A 26 -8.67 13.06 3.49
N ALA A 27 -8.44 12.06 4.35
CA ALA A 27 -8.86 12.10 5.75
C ALA A 27 -8.22 13.28 6.50
N GLY A 28 -6.93 13.50 6.28
CA GLY A 28 -6.20 14.65 6.83
C GLY A 28 -6.70 15.98 6.29
N ALA A 29 -7.05 16.03 5.01
CA ALA A 29 -7.56 17.25 4.37
C ALA A 29 -8.95 17.63 4.90
N SER A 30 -9.84 16.65 5.09
CA SER A 30 -11.21 16.90 5.52
C SER A 30 -11.38 17.03 7.04
N HIS A 31 -10.55 16.37 7.85
CA HIS A 31 -10.76 16.27 9.31
C HIS A 31 -9.48 16.47 10.14
N GLY A 32 -8.39 16.93 9.52
CA GLY A 32 -7.12 17.19 10.19
C GLY A 32 -6.35 15.94 10.63
N LEU A 33 -5.16 16.17 11.19
CA LEU A 33 -4.23 15.10 11.56
C LEU A 33 -4.73 14.23 12.72
N ALA A 34 -5.58 14.77 13.60
CA ALA A 34 -6.19 14.01 14.70
C ALA A 34 -7.05 12.84 14.20
N ARG A 35 -7.77 13.03 13.08
CA ARG A 35 -8.53 11.95 12.45
C ARG A 35 -7.61 10.90 11.84
N VAL A 36 -6.52 11.33 11.19
CA VAL A 36 -5.51 10.43 10.60
C VAL A 36 -4.92 9.53 11.69
N LEU A 37 -4.54 10.09 12.84
CA LEU A 37 -4.02 9.32 13.98
C LEU A 37 -4.99 8.22 14.45
N ARG A 38 -6.31 8.48 14.44
CA ARG A 38 -7.34 7.48 14.78
C ARG A 38 -7.49 6.38 13.72
N LEU A 39 -7.04 6.62 12.48
CA LEU A 39 -7.12 5.66 11.37
C LEU A 39 -5.85 4.80 11.23
N VAL A 40 -4.71 5.26 11.76
CA VAL A 40 -3.43 4.53 11.74
C VAL A 40 -3.53 3.09 12.26
N PRO A 41 -4.24 2.80 13.38
CA PRO A 41 -4.39 1.41 13.83
C PRO A 41 -5.07 0.50 12.80
N ALA A 42 -6.02 1.03 12.03
CA ALA A 42 -6.72 0.28 10.99
C ALA A 42 -5.81 0.02 9.77
N GLU A 43 -4.96 0.98 9.42
CA GLU A 43 -3.93 0.80 8.39
C GLU A 43 -2.91 -0.27 8.81
N LEU A 44 -2.38 -0.17 10.04
CA LEU A 44 -1.45 -1.16 10.59
C LEU A 44 -2.07 -2.56 10.60
N ALA A 45 -3.31 -2.70 11.08
CA ALA A 45 -4.00 -3.99 11.09
C ALA A 45 -4.18 -4.55 9.68
N GLY A 46 -4.50 -3.70 8.69
CA GLY A 46 -4.65 -4.11 7.29
C GLY A 46 -3.33 -4.62 6.69
N TYR A 47 -2.24 -3.89 6.90
CA TYR A 47 -0.92 -4.34 6.45
C TYR A 47 -0.50 -5.62 7.17
N LEU A 48 -0.58 -5.68 8.50
CA LEU A 48 -0.15 -6.85 9.27
C LEU A 48 -0.93 -8.11 8.91
N LEU A 49 -2.24 -8.00 8.68
CA LEU A 49 -3.09 -9.11 8.25
C LEU A 49 -2.57 -9.78 6.97
N THR A 50 -1.99 -9.00 6.06
CA THR A 50 -1.54 -9.51 4.75
C THR A 50 -0.06 -9.85 4.79
N VAL A 51 0.75 -8.96 5.35
CA VAL A 51 2.21 -9.04 5.34
C VAL A 51 2.72 -10.19 6.22
N VAL A 52 2.16 -10.39 7.42
CA VAL A 52 2.65 -11.41 8.35
C VAL A 52 2.45 -12.82 7.82
N PRO A 53 1.25 -13.25 7.38
CA PRO A 53 1.07 -14.59 6.82
C PRO A 53 1.93 -14.83 5.59
N LEU A 54 2.06 -13.83 4.71
CA LEU A 54 2.87 -13.92 3.51
C LEU A 54 4.37 -14.02 3.81
N ALA A 55 4.88 -13.29 4.79
CA ALA A 55 6.27 -13.35 5.21
C ALA A 55 6.62 -14.70 5.85
N LEU A 56 5.75 -15.22 6.72
CA LEU A 56 5.92 -16.53 7.36
C LEU A 56 5.81 -17.68 6.34
N ALA A 57 4.82 -17.62 5.44
CA ALA A 57 4.66 -18.59 4.36
C ALA A 57 5.84 -18.53 3.38
N GLY A 58 6.29 -17.33 2.99
CA GLY A 58 7.43 -17.14 2.10
C GLY A 58 8.73 -17.75 2.67
N ALA A 59 8.99 -17.53 3.96
CA ALA A 59 10.16 -18.12 4.64
C ALA A 59 10.13 -19.67 4.62
N GLY A 60 8.96 -20.28 4.81
CA GLY A 60 8.82 -21.74 4.81
C GLY A 60 8.72 -22.38 3.41
N LEU A 61 8.14 -21.68 2.43
CA LEU A 61 7.84 -22.21 1.10
C LEU A 61 9.06 -22.11 0.16
N MET A 62 9.87 -21.04 0.28
CA MET A 62 11.09 -20.87 -0.51
C MET A 62 12.17 -21.90 -0.18
N ALA A 63 12.17 -22.44 1.05
CA ALA A 63 13.08 -23.50 1.46
C ALA A 63 12.74 -24.89 0.88
N ARG A 64 11.51 -25.08 0.37
CA ARG A 64 10.97 -26.40 0.02
C ARG A 64 10.62 -26.60 -1.45
N ALA A 65 10.47 -25.54 -2.24
CA ALA A 65 10.04 -25.65 -3.64
C ALA A 65 10.64 -24.54 -4.53
N PRO A 66 11.59 -24.87 -5.44
CA PRO A 66 12.21 -23.89 -6.35
C PRO A 66 11.23 -23.15 -7.28
N GLY A 67 10.05 -23.73 -7.56
CA GLY A 67 8.99 -23.11 -8.37
C GLY A 67 8.03 -22.18 -7.60
N ALA A 68 8.08 -22.17 -6.27
CA ALA A 68 7.16 -21.40 -5.44
C ALA A 68 7.27 -19.89 -5.70
N ALA A 69 8.47 -19.39 -6.00
CA ALA A 69 8.70 -17.98 -6.31
C ALA A 69 7.93 -17.53 -7.58
N LEU A 70 7.78 -18.40 -8.58
CA LEU A 70 7.04 -18.09 -9.81
C LEU A 70 5.53 -18.03 -9.54
N LEU A 71 4.98 -19.00 -8.81
CA LEU A 71 3.58 -19.03 -8.42
C LEU A 71 3.20 -17.82 -7.56
N LEU A 72 4.08 -17.41 -6.66
CA LEU A 72 3.91 -16.21 -5.82
C LEU A 72 3.81 -14.94 -6.67
N LYS A 73 4.69 -14.81 -7.69
CA LYS A 73 4.67 -13.67 -8.62
C LYS A 73 3.39 -13.64 -9.45
N LEU A 74 2.92 -14.81 -9.93
CA LEU A 74 1.67 -14.92 -10.68
C LEU A 74 0.45 -14.59 -9.81
N ALA A 75 0.40 -15.10 -8.59
CA ALA A 75 -0.66 -14.79 -7.63
C ALA A 75 -0.69 -13.29 -7.29
N ALA A 76 0.49 -12.68 -7.12
CA ALA A 76 0.59 -11.25 -6.91
C ALA A 76 0.11 -10.46 -8.13
N ALA A 77 0.50 -10.83 -9.34
CA ALA A 77 0.05 -10.18 -10.58
C ALA A 77 -1.48 -10.26 -10.76
N LEU A 78 -2.07 -11.44 -10.54
CA LEU A 78 -3.52 -11.64 -10.60
C LEU A 78 -4.25 -10.79 -9.54
N TRP A 79 -3.69 -10.70 -8.34
CA TRP A 79 -4.24 -9.86 -7.28
C TRP A 79 -4.19 -8.36 -7.63
N VAL A 80 -3.07 -7.87 -8.17
CA VAL A 80 -2.96 -6.49 -8.66
C VAL A 80 -4.00 -6.20 -9.75
N MET A 81 -4.28 -7.15 -10.65
CA MET A 81 -5.33 -7.02 -11.67
C MET A 81 -6.72 -6.88 -11.04
N VAL A 82 -7.06 -7.70 -10.05
CA VAL A 82 -8.33 -7.60 -9.31
C VAL A 82 -8.49 -6.22 -8.66
N LEU A 83 -7.40 -5.64 -8.14
CA LEU A 83 -7.41 -4.31 -7.53
C LEU A 83 -7.60 -3.18 -8.54
N ALA A 84 -6.96 -3.30 -9.71
CA ALA A 84 -7.15 -2.35 -10.80
C ALA A 84 -8.63 -2.30 -11.22
N VAL A 85 -9.26 -3.46 -11.38
CA VAL A 85 -10.69 -3.58 -11.70
C VAL A 85 -11.58 -2.98 -10.60
N ARG A 86 -11.30 -3.28 -9.33
CA ARG A 86 -12.08 -2.72 -8.20
C ARG A 86 -11.96 -1.20 -8.08
N LEU A 87 -10.75 -0.66 -8.32
CA LEU A 87 -10.53 0.78 -8.30
C LEU A 87 -11.26 1.47 -9.46
N TRP A 88 -11.23 0.88 -10.65
CA TRP A 88 -12.00 1.32 -11.82
C TRP A 88 -13.50 1.35 -11.54
N CYS A 89 -14.05 0.28 -10.97
CA CYS A 89 -15.48 0.20 -10.62
C CYS A 89 -15.87 1.20 -9.51
N SER A 90 -14.97 1.46 -8.55
CA SER A 90 -15.23 2.45 -7.48
C SER A 90 -15.21 3.91 -7.98
N ALA A 91 -14.48 4.20 -9.06
CA ALA A 91 -14.47 5.49 -9.73
C ALA A 91 -15.72 5.68 -10.61
N ALA A 92 -16.25 4.59 -11.19
CA ALA A 92 -17.49 4.61 -11.97
C ALA A 92 -18.75 4.81 -11.10
N ALA A 93 -18.70 4.45 -9.82
CA ALA A 93 -19.85 4.52 -8.90
C ALA A 93 -20.10 5.89 -8.26
N GLY A 94 -19.37 6.96 -8.64
CA GLY A 94 -19.66 8.32 -8.17
C GLY A 94 -19.89 8.42 -6.65
N ALA A 95 -19.03 7.80 -5.84
CA ALA A 95 -19.29 7.64 -4.41
C ALA A 95 -19.18 8.98 -3.66
N GLU A 96 -20.29 9.71 -3.66
CA GLU A 96 -20.61 10.80 -2.76
C GLU A 96 -20.52 10.34 -1.29
N GLY A 97 -20.00 11.23 -0.44
CA GLY A 97 -20.47 11.34 0.95
C GLY A 97 -20.06 10.29 2.00
N PHE A 98 -19.48 9.14 1.68
CA PHE A 98 -19.12 8.20 2.76
C PHE A 98 -17.85 8.64 3.50
N ALA A 99 -18.02 9.16 4.72
CA ALA A 99 -16.95 9.51 5.64
C ALA A 99 -15.87 8.42 5.68
N ILE A 100 -14.60 8.79 5.51
CA ILE A 100 -13.49 7.84 5.53
C ILE A 100 -13.40 7.25 6.95
N GLY A 101 -13.86 6.01 7.06
CA GLY A 101 -13.89 5.21 8.29
C GLY A 101 -12.76 4.18 8.35
N ALA A 102 -12.50 3.68 9.56
CA ALA A 102 -11.47 2.69 9.85
C ALA A 102 -11.60 1.42 8.98
N GLY A 103 -12.82 0.91 8.76
CA GLY A 103 -13.06 -0.28 7.94
C GLY A 103 -12.62 -0.10 6.48
N ARG A 104 -12.85 1.09 5.89
CA ARG A 104 -12.41 1.38 4.52
C ARG A 104 -10.89 1.43 4.42
N ILE A 105 -10.22 2.06 5.41
CA ILE A 105 -8.76 2.08 5.48
C ILE A 105 -8.20 0.67 5.63
N PHE A 106 -8.75 -0.12 6.56
CA PHE A 106 -8.35 -1.50 6.80
C PHE A 106 -8.46 -2.35 5.52
N VAL A 107 -9.64 -2.39 4.89
CA VAL A 107 -9.84 -3.17 3.66
C VAL A 107 -8.94 -2.67 2.54
N THR A 108 -8.88 -1.36 2.33
CA THR A 108 -8.01 -0.80 1.27
C THR A 108 -6.54 -1.14 1.49
N THR A 109 -6.11 -1.22 2.75
CA THR A 109 -4.72 -1.52 3.11
C THR A 109 -4.41 -3.01 3.06
N ALA A 110 -5.31 -3.86 3.56
CA ALA A 110 -5.16 -5.31 3.47
C ALA A 110 -5.13 -5.77 2.00
N LEU A 111 -5.98 -5.16 1.18
CA LEU A 111 -5.99 -5.45 -0.25
C LEU A 111 -4.92 -4.64 -1.02
N ASN A 112 -4.10 -3.80 -0.40
CA ASN A 112 -3.15 -2.91 -1.09
C ASN A 112 -2.08 -3.73 -1.82
N PRO A 113 -1.75 -3.44 -3.10
CA PRO A 113 -0.74 -4.21 -3.83
C PRO A 113 0.65 -4.08 -3.20
N LYS A 114 0.93 -2.99 -2.46
CA LYS A 114 2.17 -2.82 -1.70
C LYS A 114 2.32 -3.88 -0.60
N ALA A 115 1.21 -4.29 0.03
CA ALA A 115 1.21 -5.31 1.08
C ALA A 115 1.78 -6.64 0.59
N LEU A 116 1.54 -7.00 -0.68
CA LEU A 116 2.12 -8.18 -1.30
C LEU A 116 3.63 -8.05 -1.47
N ILE A 117 4.11 -6.91 -1.99
CA ILE A 117 5.55 -6.69 -2.17
C ILE A 117 6.26 -6.69 -0.81
N PHE A 118 5.66 -6.11 0.22
CA PHE A 118 6.18 -6.18 1.58
C PHE A 118 6.28 -7.63 2.05
N GLY A 119 5.18 -8.38 2.07
CA GLY A 119 5.13 -9.73 2.60
C GLY A 119 5.97 -10.75 1.83
N LEU A 120 6.07 -10.62 0.49
CA LEU A 120 6.64 -11.65 -0.36
C LEU A 120 8.07 -11.36 -0.82
N VAL A 121 8.48 -10.09 -0.85
CA VAL A 121 9.78 -9.68 -1.41
C VAL A 121 10.67 -9.05 -0.35
N LEU A 122 10.13 -8.15 0.48
CA LEU A 122 10.95 -7.33 1.38
C LEU A 122 11.11 -7.93 2.78
N LEU A 123 10.07 -8.58 3.31
CA LEU A 123 10.06 -9.13 4.67
C LEU A 123 10.63 -10.54 4.85
N PRO A 124 10.70 -11.45 3.86
CA PRO A 124 11.31 -12.76 4.07
C PRO A 124 12.73 -12.63 4.65
N ALA A 125 12.94 -13.21 5.83
CA ALA A 125 14.20 -13.15 6.56
C ALA A 125 14.55 -14.54 7.11
N PRO A 126 15.84 -14.86 7.28
CA PRO A 126 16.29 -16.20 7.64
C PRO A 126 15.98 -16.60 9.09
N SER A 127 15.71 -15.65 10.00
CA SER A 127 15.46 -15.93 11.41
C SER A 127 14.21 -15.22 11.95
N PRO A 128 13.50 -15.80 12.93
CA PRO A 128 12.36 -15.15 13.58
C PRO A 128 12.70 -13.79 14.21
N ALA A 129 13.91 -13.66 14.78
CA ALA A 129 14.39 -12.42 15.37
C ALA A 129 14.54 -11.31 14.31
N GLU A 130 15.06 -11.63 13.12
CA GLU A 130 15.13 -10.67 12.03
C GLU A 130 13.75 -10.29 11.49
N ILE A 131 12.81 -11.23 11.41
CA ILE A 131 11.42 -10.94 11.01
C ILE A 131 10.79 -9.94 11.99
N ALA A 132 10.96 -10.17 13.31
CA ALA A 132 10.44 -9.26 14.33
C ALA A 132 11.06 -7.85 14.22
N ALA A 133 12.37 -7.75 14.06
CA ALA A 133 13.05 -6.47 13.88
C ALA A 133 12.57 -5.72 12.63
N ARG A 134 12.42 -6.42 11.50
CA ARG A 134 11.90 -5.84 10.24
C ARG A 134 10.43 -5.42 10.37
N LEU A 135 9.60 -6.20 11.07
CA LEU A 135 8.21 -5.84 11.34
C LEU A 135 8.08 -4.58 12.20
N LEU A 136 8.93 -4.44 13.24
CA LEU A 136 8.93 -3.24 14.07
C LEU A 136 9.28 -1.99 13.26
N VAL A 137 10.34 -2.07 12.46
CA VAL A 137 10.73 -0.98 11.55
C VAL A 137 9.63 -0.70 10.53
N PHE A 138 9.04 -1.73 9.94
CA PHE A 138 7.93 -1.60 8.99
C PHE A 138 6.74 -0.85 9.61
N CYS A 139 6.30 -1.24 10.82
CA CYS A 139 5.22 -0.55 11.53
C CYS A 139 5.56 0.92 11.80
N ALA A 140 6.78 1.21 12.25
CA ALA A 140 7.22 2.60 12.49
C ALA A 140 7.17 3.44 11.20
N LEU A 141 7.62 2.87 10.08
CA LEU A 141 7.58 3.53 8.77
C LEU A 141 6.15 3.72 8.26
N VAL A 142 5.25 2.76 8.45
CA VAL A 142 3.82 2.90 8.11
C VAL A 142 3.22 4.08 8.86
N VAL A 143 3.43 4.17 10.18
CA VAL A 143 2.91 5.30 10.98
C VAL A 143 3.48 6.63 10.47
N ALA A 144 4.80 6.71 10.27
CA ALA A 144 5.44 7.94 9.83
C ALA A 144 4.91 8.41 8.45
N VAL A 145 4.80 7.49 7.49
CA VAL A 145 4.33 7.81 6.13
C VAL A 145 2.83 8.12 6.10
N ALA A 146 2.03 7.43 6.91
CA ALA A 146 0.61 7.72 7.07
C ALA A 146 0.37 9.15 7.59
N LEU A 147 1.16 9.58 8.58
CA LEU A 147 1.13 10.94 9.10
C LEU A 147 1.65 11.96 8.09
N LEU A 148 2.67 11.62 7.29
CA LEU A 148 3.18 12.49 6.24
C LEU A 148 2.11 12.75 5.16
N TRP A 149 1.44 11.71 4.67
CA TRP A 149 0.36 11.86 3.71
C TRP A 149 -0.86 12.56 4.30
N GLY A 150 -1.25 12.21 5.53
CA GLY A 150 -2.32 12.90 6.26
C GLY A 150 -2.02 14.38 6.52
N GLY A 151 -0.79 14.70 6.87
CA GLY A 151 -0.31 16.07 7.06
C GLY A 151 -0.30 16.86 5.76
N PHE A 152 0.16 16.26 4.66
CA PHE A 152 0.06 16.85 3.32
C PHE A 152 -1.40 17.16 2.94
N GLY A 153 -2.31 16.24 3.26
CA GLY A 153 -3.76 16.46 3.17
C GLY A 153 -4.23 17.68 3.96
N ALA A 154 -3.95 17.71 5.26
CA ALA A 154 -4.35 18.80 6.15
C ALA A 154 -3.82 20.17 5.69
N LEU A 155 -2.57 20.22 5.23
CA LEU A 155 -1.94 21.44 4.73
C LEU A 155 -2.46 21.88 3.35
N SER A 156 -2.91 20.94 2.51
CA SER A 156 -3.44 21.26 1.17
C SER A 156 -4.87 21.79 1.22
N HIS A 157 -5.71 21.30 2.14
CA HIS A 157 -7.06 21.85 2.36
C HIS A 157 -7.05 23.24 3.00
N ALA A 158 -5.98 23.58 3.74
CA ALA A 158 -5.77 24.95 4.22
C ALA A 158 -5.52 25.97 3.09
N ARG A 159 -5.38 25.52 1.82
CA ARG A 159 -5.03 26.38 0.67
C ARG A 159 -5.80 26.12 -0.64
N ALA A 160 -6.74 25.18 -0.72
CA ALA A 160 -7.42 24.89 -2.00
C ALA A 160 -8.87 24.42 -1.85
N GLY A 161 -9.77 25.07 -2.60
CA GLY A 161 -11.15 24.63 -2.80
C GLY A 161 -11.26 23.34 -3.62
N GLU A 162 -12.39 22.64 -3.43
CA GLU A 162 -12.68 21.26 -3.83
C GLU A 162 -12.44 20.92 -5.32
N ALA A 163 -12.44 21.92 -6.22
CA ALA A 163 -12.28 21.72 -7.66
C ALA A 163 -10.89 21.20 -8.09
N ARG A 164 -9.83 21.45 -7.32
CA ARG A 164 -8.44 21.05 -7.70
C ARG A 164 -8.13 19.58 -7.39
N ALA A 165 -8.84 18.97 -6.45
CA ALA A 165 -8.63 17.58 -6.01
C ALA A 165 -9.10 16.54 -7.05
N GLY A 166 -10.09 16.89 -7.89
CA GLY A 166 -10.56 16.04 -8.98
C GLY A 166 -9.54 15.87 -10.11
N GLY A 167 -8.80 16.94 -10.43
CA GLY A 167 -7.79 16.94 -11.50
C GLY A 167 -6.56 16.06 -11.18
N LEU A 168 -6.04 16.15 -9.96
CA LEU A 168 -4.90 15.33 -9.53
C LEU A 168 -5.22 13.83 -9.56
N ARG A 169 -6.45 13.43 -9.23
CA ARG A 169 -6.85 12.01 -9.24
C ARG A 169 -6.88 11.42 -10.65
N ARG A 170 -7.30 12.19 -11.65
CA ARG A 170 -7.32 11.75 -13.05
C ARG A 170 -5.90 11.57 -13.60
N ILE A 171 -4.99 12.47 -13.25
CA ILE A 171 -3.57 12.38 -13.64
C ILE A 171 -2.89 11.17 -13.00
N ALA A 172 -3.13 10.93 -11.69
CA ALA A 172 -2.59 9.77 -10.99
C ALA A 172 -3.09 8.44 -11.59
N SER A 173 -4.36 8.38 -12.02
CA SER A 173 -4.92 7.21 -12.67
C SER A 173 -4.29 6.92 -14.04
N GLY A 174 -4.02 7.95 -14.84
CA GLY A 174 -3.36 7.79 -16.15
C GLY A 174 -1.93 7.27 -16.01
N TRP A 175 -1.19 7.75 -15.01
CA TRP A 175 0.17 7.29 -14.73
C TRP A 175 0.22 5.81 -14.34
N LEU A 176 -0.68 5.38 -13.45
CA LEU A 176 -0.78 3.99 -13.02
C LEU A 176 -1.11 3.01 -14.15
N ALA A 177 -1.98 3.42 -15.09
CA ALA A 177 -2.28 2.62 -16.28
C ALA A 177 -1.03 2.42 -17.15
N LEU A 178 -0.23 3.47 -17.33
CA LEU A 178 1.02 3.45 -18.08
C LEU A 178 2.05 2.49 -17.46
N VAL A 179 2.23 2.55 -16.14
CA VAL A 179 3.11 1.63 -15.40
C VAL A 179 2.63 0.18 -15.55
N SER A 180 1.32 -0.05 -15.49
CA SER A 180 0.74 -1.39 -15.63
C SER A 180 1.00 -2.00 -17.02
N VAL A 181 0.80 -1.22 -18.09
CA VAL A 181 1.11 -1.64 -19.47
C VAL A 181 2.61 -1.92 -19.64
N SER A 182 3.46 -1.08 -19.04
CA SER A 182 4.92 -1.22 -19.13
C SER A 182 5.42 -2.52 -18.48
N LEU A 183 4.84 -2.88 -17.33
CA LEU A 183 5.15 -4.13 -16.63
C LEU A 183 4.66 -5.36 -17.41
N LEU A 184 3.49 -5.27 -18.04
CA LEU A 184 2.94 -6.33 -18.91
C LEU A 184 3.85 -6.59 -20.12
N LEU A 185 4.30 -5.52 -20.78
CA LEU A 185 5.23 -5.61 -21.91
C LEU A 185 6.61 -6.13 -21.49
N GLY A 186 7.07 -5.82 -20.27
CA GLY A 186 8.31 -6.35 -19.71
C GLY A 186 8.22 -7.85 -19.36
N ALA A 187 7.07 -8.30 -18.86
CA ALA A 187 6.84 -9.69 -18.47
C ALA A 187 6.68 -10.65 -19.67
N LEU A 188 6.28 -10.14 -20.84
CA LEU A 188 6.18 -10.92 -22.09
C LEU A 188 7.53 -11.04 -22.83
N ARG A 189 8.57 -10.36 -22.33
CA ARG A 189 9.90 -10.28 -22.97
C ARG A 189 11.01 -10.97 -22.18
N GLY A 190 10.69 -11.68 -21.09
CA GLY A 190 11.65 -12.45 -20.28
C GLY A 190 11.05 -13.78 -19.85
#